data_AF-A0A401LFV1-F1
#
_entry.id   AF-A0A401LFV1-F1
#
_cell.length_a   1.000
_cell.length_b   1.000
_cell.length_c   1.000
_cell.angle_alpha   90.00
_cell.angle_beta   90.00
_cell.angle_gamma   90.00
#
_symmetry.space_group_name_H-M   'P 1'
#
loop_
_entity.id
_entity.type
_entity.pdbx_description
1 polymer ?
#
loop_
_entity_poly.entity_id
_entity_poly.type
_entity_poly.pdbx_seq_one_letter_code
_entity_poly.pdbx_strand_id
1 'polypeptide(L)'
;MYCSKCGAENKDDSLFCTKCGEKILDVNVKDDKGAEIKGVEKDKTNLFSAHLLNIIAFCLPVLMTLGMFLVIPQMSKNDSDSAADLSVTVEPPDISGNLLLVCFLVGLIIFVIGIIIYLKPERKKMKWAYIYLFLAISDLILAFFLFMLYVLASCGFGVVLFIPGILQIIAGFKFVKAIKMYED
;
A
#
# COMPACT_ATOMS: atom_id res chain seq x y z
N MET A 1 26.39 -46.43 0.07
CA MET A 1 24.92 -46.59 0.29
C MET A 1 24.37 -47.86 -0.36
N TYR A 2 23.26 -48.42 0.16
CA TYR A 2 22.66 -49.65 -0.39
C TYR A 2 21.41 -49.36 -1.24
N CYS A 3 21.27 -50.03 -2.38
CA CYS A 3 20.10 -49.90 -3.25
C CYS A 3 18.87 -50.53 -2.58
N SER A 4 17.78 -49.77 -2.46
CA SER A 4 16.51 -50.23 -1.89
C SER A 4 15.83 -51.36 -2.68
N LYS A 5 16.14 -51.49 -3.97
CA LYS A 5 15.50 -52.48 -4.86
C LYS A 5 16.23 -53.80 -4.94
N CYS A 6 17.57 -53.79 -4.95
CA CYS A 6 18.37 -55.01 -5.14
C CYS A 6 19.38 -55.29 -4.02
N GLY A 7 19.50 -54.41 -3.03
CA GLY A 7 20.41 -54.57 -1.89
C GLY A 7 21.90 -54.40 -2.22
N ALA A 8 22.26 -54.05 -3.45
CA ALA A 8 23.66 -53.87 -3.83
C ALA A 8 24.27 -52.61 -3.18
N GLU A 9 25.54 -52.72 -2.78
CA GLU A 9 26.34 -51.59 -2.31
C GLU A 9 26.76 -50.71 -3.49
N ASN A 10 26.53 -49.41 -3.38
CA ASN A 10 26.92 -48.40 -4.34
C ASN A 10 27.70 -47.29 -3.63
N LYS A 11 28.53 -46.57 -4.40
CA LYS A 11 29.25 -45.39 -3.88
C LYS A 11 28.23 -44.30 -3.50
N ASP A 12 28.59 -43.48 -2.52
CA ASP A 12 27.68 -42.47 -1.95
C ASP A 12 27.32 -41.34 -2.94
N ASP A 13 28.07 -41.20 -4.03
CA ASP A 13 27.84 -40.26 -5.14
C ASP A 13 27.12 -40.88 -6.35
N SER A 14 26.69 -42.15 -6.27
CA SER A 14 26.08 -42.84 -7.40
C SER A 14 24.61 -42.44 -7.61
N LEU A 15 24.32 -41.74 -8.72
CA LEU A 15 22.95 -41.36 -9.10
C LEU A 15 22.05 -42.57 -9.43
N PHE A 16 22.65 -43.69 -9.83
CA PHE A 16 21.96 -44.92 -10.22
C PHE A 16 22.71 -46.14 -9.67
N CYS A 17 21.97 -47.20 -9.37
CA CYS A 17 22.55 -48.46 -8.95
C CYS A 17 23.29 -49.12 -10.12
N THR A 18 24.56 -49.42 -9.91
CA THR A 18 25.44 -50.05 -10.92
C THR A 18 25.05 -51.49 -11.25
N LYS A 19 24.22 -52.12 -10.41
CA LYS A 19 23.75 -53.51 -10.56
C LYS A 19 22.39 -53.65 -11.24
N CYS A 20 21.42 -52.80 -10.92
CA CYS A 20 20.03 -52.97 -11.39
C CYS A 20 19.46 -51.74 -12.12
N GLY A 21 20.23 -50.64 -12.20
CA GLY A 21 19.81 -49.42 -12.87
C GLY A 21 18.78 -48.56 -12.12
N GLU A 22 18.38 -48.95 -10.91
CA GLU A 22 17.44 -48.15 -10.10
C GLU A 22 18.06 -46.83 -9.66
N LYS A 23 17.30 -45.74 -9.73
CA LYS A 23 17.78 -44.41 -9.30
C LYS A 23 17.96 -44.41 -7.79
N ILE A 24 19.13 -43.98 -7.33
CA ILE A 24 19.39 -43.84 -5.90
C ILE A 24 19.15 -42.37 -5.55
N LEU A 25 18.10 -42.11 -4.78
CA LEU A 25 17.74 -40.76 -4.36
C LEU A 25 18.77 -40.29 -3.34
N ASP A 26 19.65 -39.39 -3.77
CA ASP A 26 20.55 -38.68 -2.88
C ASP A 26 19.72 -37.78 -1.94
N VAL A 27 19.79 -38.04 -0.63
CA VAL A 27 19.08 -37.28 0.41
C VAL A 27 19.79 -35.94 0.70
N ASN A 28 20.68 -35.49 -0.18
CA ASN A 28 21.31 -34.16 -0.10
C ASN A 28 21.05 -33.25 -1.29
N VAL A 29 19.88 -33.35 -1.92
CA VAL A 29 19.28 -32.16 -2.54
C VAL A 29 18.50 -31.45 -1.43
N LYS A 30 19.11 -30.42 -0.82
CA LYS A 30 18.31 -29.39 -0.18
C LYS A 30 17.44 -28.80 -1.27
N ASP A 31 16.14 -28.98 -1.14
CA ASP A 31 15.14 -28.55 -2.10
C ASP A 31 15.06 -27.02 -2.12
N ASP A 32 15.95 -26.35 -2.86
CA ASP A 32 15.88 -24.90 -3.09
C ASP A 32 14.60 -24.49 -3.85
N LYS A 33 13.89 -25.46 -4.45
CA LYS A 33 12.60 -25.25 -5.13
C LYS A 33 11.44 -24.94 -4.17
N GLY A 34 11.54 -25.33 -2.89
CA GLY A 34 10.51 -25.01 -1.89
C GLY A 34 10.57 -23.57 -1.39
N ALA A 35 11.74 -22.93 -1.48
CA ALA A 35 11.96 -21.53 -1.11
C ALA A 35 11.56 -20.57 -2.25
N GLU A 36 11.88 -20.92 -3.50
CA GLU A 36 11.51 -20.13 -4.69
C GLU A 36 9.99 -19.96 -4.85
N ILE A 37 9.21 -21.04 -4.70
CA ILE A 37 7.75 -21.00 -4.88
C ILE A 37 7.07 -20.14 -3.81
N LYS A 38 7.57 -20.17 -2.56
CA LYS A 38 7.06 -19.32 -1.46
C LYS A 38 7.46 -17.86 -1.59
N GLY A 39 8.60 -17.56 -2.22
CA GLY A 39 9.05 -16.19 -2.51
C GLY A 39 8.14 -15.51 -3.53
N VAL A 40 7.93 -16.15 -4.68
CA VAL A 40 7.16 -15.58 -5.81
C VAL A 40 5.69 -15.28 -5.46
N GLU A 41 5.05 -16.11 -4.64
CA GLU A 41 3.66 -15.89 -4.18
C GLU A 41 3.57 -14.75 -3.14
N LYS A 42 4.57 -14.65 -2.27
CA LYS A 42 4.70 -13.55 -1.29
C LYS A 42 5.01 -12.21 -1.96
N ASP A 43 5.64 -12.22 -3.13
CA ASP A 43 6.01 -11.00 -3.86
C ASP A 43 4.83 -10.35 -4.56
N LYS A 44 3.99 -11.14 -5.24
CA LYS A 44 2.72 -10.65 -5.80
C LYS A 44 1.78 -10.11 -4.72
N THR A 45 1.73 -10.75 -3.56
CA THR A 45 0.86 -10.31 -2.45
C THR A 45 1.32 -9.00 -1.82
N ASN A 46 2.63 -8.74 -1.72
CA ASN A 46 3.15 -7.46 -1.22
C ASN A 46 2.86 -6.31 -2.18
N LEU A 47 3.03 -6.52 -3.49
CA LEU A 47 2.75 -5.52 -4.52
C LEU A 47 1.25 -5.22 -4.64
N PHE A 48 0.41 -6.26 -4.61
CA PHE A 48 -1.05 -6.11 -4.62
C PHE A 48 -1.56 -5.41 -3.36
N SER A 49 -1.03 -5.78 -2.19
CA SER A 49 -1.35 -5.09 -0.93
C SER A 49 -0.94 -3.62 -0.98
N ALA A 50 0.25 -3.28 -1.50
CA ALA A 50 0.66 -1.89 -1.67
C ALA A 50 -0.32 -1.10 -2.54
N HIS A 51 -0.76 -1.70 -3.66
CA HIS A 51 -1.72 -1.06 -4.55
C HIS A 51 -3.07 -0.85 -3.89
N LEU A 52 -3.58 -1.85 -3.15
CA LEU A 52 -4.84 -1.74 -2.42
C LEU A 52 -4.80 -0.60 -1.39
N LEU A 53 -3.69 -0.49 -0.62
CA LEU A 53 -3.51 0.62 0.32
C LEU A 53 -3.49 1.99 -0.38
N ASN A 54 -2.82 2.09 -1.54
CA ASN A 54 -2.80 3.33 -2.34
C ASN A 54 -4.21 3.69 -2.85
N ILE A 55 -5.02 2.72 -3.27
CA ILE A 55 -6.42 2.95 -3.65
C ILE A 55 -7.25 3.45 -2.46
N ILE A 56 -7.16 2.76 -1.32
CA ILE A 56 -7.93 3.16 -0.12
C ILE A 56 -7.53 4.56 0.34
N ALA A 57 -6.22 4.86 0.34
CA ALA A 57 -5.69 6.17 0.71
C ALA A 57 -6.20 7.30 -0.20
N PHE A 58 -6.46 7.05 -1.48
CA PHE A 58 -7.01 8.06 -2.38
C PHE A 58 -8.55 8.13 -2.34
N CYS A 59 -9.22 6.97 -2.36
CA CYS A 59 -10.68 6.92 -2.44
C CYS A 59 -11.36 7.39 -1.15
N LEU A 60 -10.78 7.14 0.03
CA LEU A 60 -11.41 7.51 1.29
C LEU A 60 -11.56 9.04 1.43
N PRO A 61 -10.53 9.88 1.22
CA PRO A 61 -10.69 11.34 1.18
C PRO A 61 -11.68 11.81 0.11
N VAL A 62 -11.61 11.26 -1.11
CA VAL A 62 -12.52 11.63 -2.21
C VAL A 62 -13.99 11.41 -1.81
N LEU A 63 -14.30 10.24 -1.24
CA LEU A 63 -15.65 9.91 -0.80
C LEU A 63 -16.12 10.81 0.36
N MET A 64 -15.24 11.13 1.31
CA MET A 64 -15.55 12.04 2.41
C MET A 64 -15.88 13.45 1.89
N THR A 65 -15.08 13.99 0.97
CA THR A 65 -15.31 15.31 0.39
C THR A 65 -16.56 15.35 -0.49
N LEU A 66 -16.81 14.31 -1.30
CA LEU A 66 -18.04 14.19 -2.08
C LEU A 66 -19.29 14.08 -1.18
N GLY A 67 -19.22 13.28 -0.11
CA GLY A 67 -20.31 13.16 0.85
C GLY A 67 -20.65 14.50 1.50
N MET A 68 -19.64 15.26 1.90
CA MET A 68 -19.83 16.61 2.44
C MET A 68 -20.50 17.55 1.40
N PHE A 69 -20.07 17.51 0.14
CA PHE A 69 -20.66 18.31 -0.93
C PHE A 69 -22.11 17.92 -1.28
N LEU A 70 -22.47 16.64 -1.17
CA LEU A 70 -23.82 16.15 -1.48
C LEU A 70 -24.82 16.30 -0.32
N VAL A 71 -24.34 16.24 0.93
CA VAL A 71 -25.19 16.30 2.15
C VAL A 71 -25.51 17.74 2.55
N ILE A 72 -24.56 18.68 2.43
CA ILE A 72 -24.77 20.09 2.83
C ILE A 72 -25.97 20.75 2.10
N PRO A 73 -26.18 20.56 0.78
CA PRO A 73 -27.34 21.12 0.08
C PRO A 73 -28.68 20.56 0.57
N GLN A 74 -28.70 19.39 1.21
CA GLN A 74 -29.92 18.75 1.72
C GLN A 74 -30.36 19.32 3.07
N MET A 75 -29.43 19.75 3.93
CA MET A 75 -29.76 20.46 5.17
C MET A 75 -30.39 21.84 4.89
N SER A 76 -29.86 22.57 3.90
CA SER A 76 -30.36 23.91 3.57
C SER A 76 -31.81 23.95 3.03
N LYS A 77 -32.39 22.82 2.62
CA LYS A 77 -33.76 22.77 2.09
C LYS A 77 -34.81 22.32 3.11
N ASN A 78 -34.41 21.77 4.25
CA ASN A 78 -35.33 21.17 5.22
C ASN A 78 -35.64 22.08 6.42
N ASP A 79 -34.88 23.16 6.61
CA ASP A 79 -35.10 24.10 7.72
C ASP A 79 -35.86 25.34 7.24
N SER A 80 -37.16 25.18 6.99
CA SER A 80 -38.10 26.31 6.99
C SER A 80 -38.84 26.50 8.31
N ASP A 81 -38.62 25.65 9.33
CA ASP A 81 -39.35 25.76 10.60
C ASP A 81 -38.50 25.31 11.80
N SER A 82 -37.76 26.21 12.46
CA SER A 82 -37.66 26.30 13.93
C SER A 82 -36.65 27.36 14.40
N ALA A 83 -37.01 27.98 15.52
CA ALA A 83 -36.52 29.25 16.03
C ALA A 83 -35.14 29.22 16.71
N ALA A 84 -34.49 30.37 16.65
CA ALA A 84 -33.53 30.97 17.59
C ALA A 84 -32.69 30.00 18.43
N ASP A 85 -31.49 29.68 17.94
CA ASP A 85 -30.37 29.29 18.79
C ASP A 85 -29.18 30.21 18.51
N LEU A 86 -28.48 30.60 19.57
CA LEU A 86 -27.35 31.51 19.53
C LEU A 86 -26.20 30.82 18.78
N SER A 87 -26.09 31.09 17.49
CA SER A 87 -25.02 30.55 16.67
C SER A 87 -23.69 31.17 17.11
N VAL A 88 -22.91 30.44 17.91
CA VAL A 88 -21.46 30.64 17.97
C VAL A 88 -20.95 30.31 16.58
N THR A 89 -20.84 31.34 15.74
CA THR A 89 -20.19 31.27 14.45
C THR A 89 -18.71 31.13 14.72
N VAL A 90 -18.25 29.89 14.93
CA VAL A 90 -16.86 29.56 14.68
C VAL A 90 -16.70 29.78 13.17
N GLU A 91 -16.16 30.92 12.77
CA GLU A 91 -15.77 31.15 11.39
C GLU A 91 -14.85 29.99 11.01
N PRO A 92 -15.28 29.11 10.09
CA PRO A 92 -14.41 28.03 9.65
C PRO A 92 -13.14 28.68 9.11
N PRO A 93 -11.96 28.13 9.37
CA PRO A 93 -10.74 28.64 8.77
C PRO A 93 -10.98 28.73 7.26
N ASP A 94 -10.75 29.90 6.66
CA ASP A 94 -10.88 30.16 5.24
C ASP A 94 -9.85 29.34 4.45
N ILE A 95 -10.06 28.03 4.39
CA ILE A 95 -9.33 27.15 3.48
C ILE A 95 -9.85 27.53 2.10
N SER A 96 -9.10 28.40 1.43
CA SER A 96 -9.33 28.76 0.03
C SER A 96 -9.63 27.50 -0.77
N GLY A 97 -10.76 27.47 -1.49
CA GLY A 97 -11.12 26.33 -2.34
C GLY A 97 -10.00 25.95 -3.33
N ASN A 98 -9.15 26.92 -3.69
CA ASN A 98 -7.97 26.69 -4.51
C ASN A 98 -6.92 25.82 -3.79
N LEU A 99 -6.70 26.00 -2.49
CA LEU A 99 -5.75 25.21 -1.71
C LEU A 99 -6.22 23.76 -1.58
N LEU A 100 -7.50 23.56 -1.31
CA LEU A 100 -8.11 22.22 -1.22
C LEU A 100 -8.03 21.50 -2.58
N LEU A 101 -8.28 22.22 -3.68
CA LEU A 101 -8.12 21.70 -5.03
C LEU A 101 -6.67 21.31 -5.34
N VAL A 102 -5.69 22.13 -4.94
CA VAL A 102 -4.27 21.81 -5.09
C VAL A 102 -3.90 20.54 -4.31
N CYS A 103 -4.36 20.37 -3.07
CA CYS A 103 -4.13 19.15 -2.29
C CYS A 103 -4.71 17.90 -2.99
N PHE A 104 -5.92 18.01 -3.55
CA PHE A 104 -6.52 16.92 -4.32
C PHE A 104 -5.71 16.55 -5.57
N LEU A 105 -5.20 17.55 -6.29
CA LEU A 105 -4.35 17.32 -7.46
C LEU A 105 -3.03 16.63 -7.08
N VAL A 106 -2.39 17.07 -5.99
CA VAL A 106 -1.18 16.42 -5.46
C VAL A 106 -1.48 14.97 -5.08
N GLY A 107 -2.56 14.71 -4.34
CA GLY A 107 -3.00 13.36 -3.99
C GLY A 107 -3.25 12.47 -5.22
N LEU A 108 -3.88 13.02 -6.27
CA LEU A 108 -4.13 12.33 -7.53
C LEU A 108 -2.82 11.98 -8.26
N ILE A 109 -1.85 12.89 -8.27
CA ILE A 109 -0.52 12.62 -8.87
C ILE A 109 0.17 11.47 -8.14
N ILE A 110 0.18 11.48 -6.81
CA ILE A 110 0.80 10.40 -6.02
C ILE A 110 0.09 9.07 -6.27
N PHE A 111 -1.25 9.09 -6.33
CA PHE A 111 -2.06 7.91 -6.65
C PHE A 111 -1.70 7.30 -8.02
N VAL A 112 -1.59 8.14 -9.05
CA VAL A 112 -1.20 7.71 -10.41
C VAL A 112 0.22 7.13 -10.43
N ILE A 113 1.17 7.71 -9.70
CA ILE A 113 2.52 7.14 -9.55
C ILE A 113 2.44 5.74 -8.94
N GLY A 114 1.61 5.53 -7.91
CA GLY A 114 1.40 4.21 -7.32
C GLY A 114 0.84 3.18 -8.31
N ILE A 115 -0.09 3.57 -9.18
CA ILE A 115 -0.61 2.70 -10.27
C ILE A 115 0.52 2.35 -11.26
N ILE A 116 1.32 3.34 -11.68
CA ILE A 116 2.42 3.13 -12.63
C ILE A 116 3.48 2.16 -12.08
N ILE A 117 3.74 2.20 -10.77
CA ILE A 117 4.63 1.27 -10.09
C ILE A 117 4.03 -0.14 -10.10
N TYR A 118 2.74 -0.28 -9.77
CA TYR A 118 2.04 -1.57 -9.74
C TYR A 118 1.96 -2.25 -11.13
N LEU A 119 1.58 -1.52 -12.18
CA LEU A 119 1.29 -2.10 -13.49
C LEU A 119 2.52 -2.69 -14.20
N LYS A 120 3.71 -2.16 -13.92
CA LYS A 120 4.93 -2.62 -14.58
C LYS A 120 6.11 -2.53 -13.63
N PRO A 121 6.26 -3.48 -12.70
CA PRO A 121 7.38 -3.52 -11.77
C PRO A 121 8.65 -3.85 -12.55
N GLU A 122 9.46 -2.83 -12.83
CA GLU A 122 10.76 -2.98 -13.48
C GLU A 122 11.85 -2.51 -12.52
N ARG A 123 13.03 -3.13 -12.58
CA ARG A 123 14.22 -2.75 -11.78
C ARG A 123 14.53 -1.24 -11.84
N LYS A 124 14.35 -0.63 -13.02
CA LYS A 124 14.60 0.82 -13.22
C LYS A 124 13.63 1.71 -12.43
N LYS A 125 12.56 1.14 -11.86
CA LYS A 125 11.54 1.87 -11.09
C LYS A 125 11.76 1.94 -9.59
N MET A 126 12.89 1.46 -9.07
CA MET A 126 13.29 1.73 -7.68
C MET A 126 13.29 3.23 -7.35
N LYS A 127 13.79 4.06 -8.27
CA LYS A 127 13.75 5.52 -8.12
C LYS A 127 12.31 6.05 -7.97
N TRP A 128 11.37 5.53 -8.74
CA TRP A 128 9.96 5.93 -8.69
C TRP A 128 9.29 5.52 -7.37
N ALA A 129 9.64 4.36 -6.79
CA ALA A 129 9.12 3.96 -5.47
C ALA A 129 9.65 4.84 -4.33
N TYR A 130 10.93 5.23 -4.38
CA TYR A 130 11.46 6.21 -3.41
C TYR A 130 10.84 7.60 -3.58
N ILE A 131 10.64 8.06 -4.82
CA ILE A 131 9.93 9.32 -5.11
C ILE A 131 8.50 9.26 -4.55
N TYR A 132 7.77 8.18 -4.80
CA TYR A 132 6.43 7.97 -4.25
C TYR A 132 6.43 8.05 -2.71
N LEU A 133 7.35 7.34 -2.06
CA LEU A 133 7.45 7.33 -0.59
C LEU A 133 7.75 8.73 -0.04
N PHE A 134 8.67 9.46 -0.67
CA PHE A 134 9.02 10.82 -0.27
C PHE A 134 7.84 11.79 -0.44
N LEU A 135 7.11 11.69 -1.56
CA LEU A 135 5.92 12.49 -1.81
C LEU A 135 4.81 12.20 -0.80
N ALA A 136 4.57 10.92 -0.45
CA ALA A 136 3.58 10.54 0.55
C ALA A 136 3.91 11.07 1.96
N ILE A 137 5.19 11.05 2.35
CA ILE A 137 5.64 11.63 3.63
C ILE A 137 5.46 13.16 3.60
N SER A 138 5.86 13.81 2.51
CA SER A 138 5.74 15.27 2.37
C SER A 138 4.28 15.72 2.38
N ASP A 139 3.39 14.96 1.75
CA ASP A 139 1.95 15.20 1.74
C ASP A 139 1.35 15.10 3.14
N LEU A 140 1.71 14.06 3.92
CA LEU A 140 1.25 13.93 5.31
C LEU A 140 1.76 15.08 6.19
N ILE A 141 3.01 15.53 6.00
CA ILE A 141 3.56 16.68 6.72
C ILE A 141 2.79 17.95 6.37
N LEU A 142 2.53 18.19 5.09
CA LEU A 142 1.75 19.35 4.65
C LEU A 142 0.33 19.29 5.22
N ALA A 143 -0.33 18.14 5.15
CA ALA A 143 -1.65 17.93 5.75
C ALA A 143 -1.63 18.19 7.27
N PHE A 144 -0.58 17.76 7.97
CA PHE A 144 -0.42 18.06 9.39
C PHE A 144 -0.40 19.56 9.67
N PHE A 145 0.42 20.33 8.94
CA PHE A 145 0.47 21.78 9.13
C PHE A 145 -0.81 22.50 8.72
N LEU A 146 -1.47 22.06 7.65
CA LEU A 146 -2.72 22.66 7.17
C LEU A 146 -3.91 22.38 8.11
N PHE A 147 -4.00 21.16 8.64
CA PHE A 147 -5.15 20.72 9.43
C PHE A 147 -4.90 20.74 10.94
N MET A 148 -3.71 21.13 11.42
CA MET A 148 -3.40 21.22 12.86
C MET A 148 -4.45 22.03 13.63
N LEU A 149 -4.79 23.22 13.12
CA LEU A 149 -5.79 24.09 13.74
C LEU A 149 -7.19 23.45 13.72
N TYR A 150 -7.53 22.74 12.64
CA TYR A 150 -8.81 22.04 12.50
C TYR A 150 -8.92 20.84 13.46
N VAL A 151 -7.83 20.10 13.69
CA VAL A 151 -7.78 18.99 14.66
C VAL A 151 -8.00 19.49 16.09
N LEU A 152 -7.38 20.62 16.44
CA LEU A 152 -7.58 21.30 17.72
C LEU A 152 -9.03 21.77 17.89
N ALA A 153 -9.63 22.33 16.84
CA ALA A 153 -11.02 22.79 16.86
C ALA A 153 -12.06 21.64 16.95
N SER A 154 -11.72 20.44 16.47
CA SER A 154 -12.64 19.29 16.40
C SER A 154 -12.49 18.28 17.55
N CYS A 155 -11.89 18.69 18.68
CA CYS A 155 -11.66 17.81 19.84
C CYS A 155 -10.96 16.48 19.49
N GLY A 156 -10.09 16.48 18.47
CA GLY A 156 -9.36 15.28 18.03
C GLY A 156 -10.09 14.40 17.01
N PHE A 157 -11.35 14.67 16.66
CA PHE A 157 -12.04 13.94 15.58
C PHE A 157 -11.32 14.13 14.22
N GLY A 158 -10.67 15.28 14.02
CA GLY A 158 -9.82 15.55 12.86
C GLY A 158 -8.62 14.61 12.69
N VAL A 159 -8.23 13.83 13.71
CA VAL A 159 -7.12 12.85 13.58
C VAL A 159 -7.43 11.77 12.53
N VAL A 160 -8.71 11.48 12.29
CA VAL A 160 -9.16 10.55 11.24
C VAL A 160 -8.68 10.99 9.84
N LEU A 161 -8.48 12.29 9.63
CA LEU A 161 -7.97 12.84 8.36
C LEU A 161 -6.53 12.41 8.04
N PHE A 162 -5.76 11.93 9.01
CA PHE A 162 -4.39 11.43 8.80
C PHE A 162 -4.33 9.97 8.39
N ILE A 163 -5.40 9.18 8.58
CA ILE A 163 -5.43 7.75 8.24
C ILE A 163 -5.06 7.52 6.78
N PRO A 164 -5.61 8.26 5.79
CA PRO A 164 -5.26 8.10 4.38
C PRO A 164 -3.77 8.30 4.11
N GLY A 165 -3.17 9.36 4.67
CA GLY A 165 -1.74 9.65 4.50
C GLY A 165 -0.84 8.55 5.09
N ILE A 166 -1.21 8.00 6.25
CA ILE A 166 -0.47 6.87 6.86
C ILE A 166 -0.56 5.63 5.96
N LEU A 167 -1.75 5.30 5.44
CA LEU A 167 -1.93 4.17 4.51
C LEU A 167 -1.08 4.35 3.24
N GLN A 168 -0.98 5.58 2.75
CA GLN A 168 -0.18 5.92 1.57
C GLN A 168 1.32 5.73 1.80
N ILE A 169 1.82 6.05 2.99
CA ILE A 169 3.21 5.79 3.40
C ILE A 169 3.49 4.30 3.51
N ILE A 170 2.58 3.53 4.14
CA ILE A 170 2.71 2.06 4.25
C ILE A 170 2.73 1.42 2.85
N ALA A 171 1.90 1.89 1.93
CA ALA A 171 1.95 1.48 0.53
C ALA A 171 3.33 1.75 -0.08
N GLY A 172 3.93 2.92 0.19
CA GLY A 172 5.27 3.29 -0.28
C GLY A 172 6.35 2.34 0.21
N PHE A 173 6.36 2.01 1.50
CA PHE A 173 7.29 1.02 2.03
C PHE A 173 7.10 -0.37 1.41
N LYS A 174 5.85 -0.79 1.19
CA LYS A 174 5.56 -2.07 0.50
C LYS A 174 6.00 -2.04 -0.96
N PHE A 175 5.86 -0.93 -1.67
CA PHE A 175 6.38 -0.76 -3.03
C PHE A 175 7.90 -0.87 -3.07
N VAL A 176 8.61 -0.16 -2.20
CA VAL A 176 10.08 -0.23 -2.12
C VAL A 176 10.54 -1.66 -1.80
N LYS A 177 9.92 -2.31 -0.82
CA LYS A 177 10.26 -3.69 -0.44
C LYS A 177 9.98 -4.67 -1.58
N ALA A 178 8.82 -4.58 -2.22
CA ALA A 178 8.44 -5.47 -3.32
C ALA A 178 9.39 -5.34 -4.51
N ILE A 179 9.77 -4.12 -4.92
CA ILE A 179 10.69 -3.93 -6.05
C ILE A 179 12.11 -4.40 -5.71
N LYS A 180 12.59 -4.19 -4.48
CA LYS A 180 13.92 -4.67 -4.05
C LYS A 180 14.03 -6.19 -4.12
N MET A 181 12.94 -6.92 -3.87
CA MET A 181 12.94 -8.38 -3.96
C MET A 181 13.02 -8.91 -5.40
N TYR A 182 12.71 -8.10 -6.42
CA TYR A 182 12.96 -8.43 -7.84
C TYR A 182 14.42 -8.15 -8.28
N GLU A 183 15.26 -7.68 -7.35
CA GLU A 183 16.67 -7.35 -7.60
C GLU A 183 17.62 -8.52 -7.28
N ASP A 184 17.20 -9.44 -6.41
CA ASP A 184 17.91 -10.65 -5.97
C ASP A 184 17.48 -11.88 -6.81
#